data_AF-A0A240C893-F1
#
_entry.id   AF-A0A240C893-F1
#
_cell.length_a   1.000
_cell.length_b   1.000
_cell.length_c   1.000
_cell.angle_alpha   90.00
_cell.angle_beta   90.00
_cell.angle_gamma   90.00
#
_symmetry.space_group_name_H-M   'P 1'
#
loop_
_entity.id
_entity.type
_entity.pdbx_description
1 polymer ?
#
loop_
_entity_poly.entity_id
_entity_poly.type
_entity_poly.pdbx_seq_one_letter_code
_entity_poly.pdbx_strand_id
1 'polypeptide(L)'
;MLRKGFVTFALSILAITYLFGNADTLSAQNDDVLKATDATEAPTPTNYDIPQEGLKAIQNNSSLFNEKIIGKDTRTVVKDYLKNPYKKIVLLDIKFKNNTGTGTGAMINKNTVLTAAHNVYSSELGGFAKNITVYAGLSKSKLPIGQAHVTQKFLQKEWETTGLPKYDFAILKLDNNLGCKTGYFSFSQDLSLNQTLQIAGYPGDKGSITQYSGKGTLLSFTNDNLFYDVDTYNGESGSPILNDKNLIIGIHTNGFSNYNYGTRINKEKLALIKKWSADPKPIKYNKNITITKSNIKIWKDLNLYTRRSNKDVKLGKVYQAKNIYTHLNGHKYLSLFDNHNHLIGYVDKVDTKDLIATKINKTVKIVSKKDIIWGDFFWSRKIAPTSKYYNKTFKAKGLYTLGNKKKYYTLYNNKNKWVGYIDIKATK
;
A
#
# COMPACT_ATOMS: atom_id res chain seq x y z
N MET A 1 -0.46 -63.91 -9.10
CA MET A 1 -1.14 -62.66 -9.49
C MET A 1 -1.55 -61.90 -8.23
N LEU A 2 -0.77 -60.86 -7.92
CA LEU A 2 -1.00 -59.70 -7.04
C LEU A 2 -1.68 -59.87 -5.66
N ARG A 3 -0.83 -59.87 -4.63
CA ARG A 3 -1.15 -59.56 -3.22
C ARG A 3 -1.45 -58.07 -3.05
N LYS A 4 -2.48 -57.78 -2.26
CA LYS A 4 -2.85 -56.43 -1.76
C LYS A 4 -1.74 -55.87 -0.86
N GLY A 5 -1.22 -54.70 -1.20
CA GLY A 5 -0.38 -53.88 -0.32
C GLY A 5 -1.16 -52.66 0.16
N PHE A 6 -1.49 -52.62 1.46
CA PHE A 6 -1.90 -51.40 2.14
C PHE A 6 -0.65 -50.58 2.45
N VAL A 7 -0.54 -49.38 1.90
CA VAL A 7 0.48 -48.40 2.28
C VAL A 7 -0.14 -47.50 3.35
N THR A 8 0.23 -47.73 4.61
CA THR A 8 -0.02 -46.82 5.72
C THR A 8 0.91 -45.61 5.61
N PHE A 9 0.35 -44.42 5.37
CA PHE A 9 1.05 -43.15 5.54
C PHE A 9 1.16 -42.85 7.04
N ALA A 10 2.35 -43.00 7.61
CA ALA A 10 2.68 -42.47 8.93
C ALA A 10 2.95 -40.97 8.80
N LEU A 11 2.03 -40.13 9.27
CA LEU A 11 2.29 -38.70 9.50
C LEU A 11 3.13 -38.56 10.76
N SER A 12 4.43 -38.26 10.60
CA SER A 12 5.27 -37.79 11.70
C SER A 12 4.89 -36.35 12.04
N ILE A 13 4.20 -36.16 13.16
CA ILE A 13 3.94 -34.83 13.74
C ILE A 13 5.25 -34.35 14.38
N LEU A 14 5.98 -33.49 13.67
CA LEU A 14 7.07 -32.71 14.26
C LEU A 14 6.44 -31.47 14.90
N ALA A 15 6.24 -31.52 16.21
CA ALA A 15 5.81 -30.37 16.99
C ALA A 15 6.95 -29.34 17.05
N ILE A 16 6.91 -28.34 16.17
CA ILE A 16 7.72 -27.13 16.31
C ILE A 16 6.94 -26.18 17.22
N THR A 17 7.33 -26.13 18.49
CA THR A 17 6.90 -25.10 19.44
C THR A 17 7.48 -23.75 18.99
N TYR A 18 6.69 -22.97 18.25
CA TYR A 18 6.93 -21.54 18.13
C TYR A 18 6.52 -20.86 19.44
N LEU A 19 7.53 -20.43 20.20
CA LEU A 19 7.38 -19.46 21.28
C LEU A 19 6.83 -18.16 20.67
N PHE A 20 5.51 -17.96 20.78
CA PHE A 20 4.91 -16.65 20.60
C PHE A 20 5.37 -15.78 21.76
N GLY A 21 6.33 -14.90 21.48
CA GLY A 21 6.64 -13.77 22.34
C GLY A 21 5.38 -12.95 22.55
N ASN A 22 5.10 -12.65 23.81
CA ASN A 22 3.94 -11.94 24.34
C ASN A 22 3.42 -10.86 23.37
N ALA A 23 2.17 -11.02 22.95
CA ALA A 23 1.37 -9.97 22.37
C ALA A 23 1.02 -8.96 23.48
N ASP A 24 2.00 -8.14 23.84
CA ASP A 24 1.76 -6.95 24.64
C ASP A 24 0.89 -5.99 23.80
N THR A 25 -0.39 -5.97 24.17
CA THR A 25 -1.31 -4.83 24.10
C THR A 25 -0.97 -3.77 23.05
N LEU A 26 -1.42 -3.99 21.81
CA LEU A 26 -1.76 -2.89 20.91
C LEU A 26 -3.02 -2.20 21.48
N SER A 27 -2.77 -1.34 22.47
CA SER A 27 -3.77 -0.47 23.08
C SER A 27 -4.50 0.32 22.01
N ALA A 28 -5.82 0.42 22.19
CA ALA A 28 -6.76 1.22 21.44
C ALA A 28 -6.23 2.61 21.05
N GLN A 29 -5.73 2.74 19.81
CA GLN A 29 -5.58 4.00 19.11
C GLN A 29 -5.61 3.71 17.60
N ASN A 30 -6.82 3.69 17.02
CA ASN A 30 -7.15 4.10 15.65
C ASN A 30 -8.53 3.56 15.22
N ASP A 31 -9.60 4.04 15.84
CA ASP A 31 -10.96 3.82 15.32
C ASP A 31 -11.31 4.75 14.14
N ASP A 32 -10.47 5.75 13.84
CA ASP A 32 -10.75 6.71 12.75
C ASP A 32 -10.46 6.17 11.34
N VAL A 33 -9.67 5.11 11.19
CA VAL A 33 -9.19 4.66 9.87
C VAL A 33 -10.31 4.10 8.98
N LEU A 34 -11.47 3.75 9.53
CA LEU A 34 -12.59 3.15 8.80
C LEU A 34 -13.97 3.68 9.23
N LYS A 35 -14.07 4.92 9.73
CA LYS A 35 -15.38 5.56 9.94
C LYS A 35 -16.00 5.90 8.59
N ALA A 36 -17.32 5.74 8.46
CA ALA A 36 -18.01 6.14 7.25
C ALA A 36 -17.89 7.66 7.12
N THR A 37 -17.55 8.13 5.93
CA THR A 37 -17.43 9.57 5.66
C THR A 37 -18.18 9.93 4.40
N ASP A 38 -18.62 11.18 4.36
CA ASP A 38 -19.08 11.82 3.14
C ASP A 38 -17.93 12.39 2.33
N ALA A 39 -18.24 12.78 1.10
CA ALA A 39 -17.28 13.44 0.23
C ALA A 39 -16.89 14.81 0.82
N THR A 40 -15.59 15.08 0.85
CA THR A 40 -15.00 16.33 1.33
C THR A 40 -14.42 17.18 0.19
N GLU A 41 -14.34 16.63 -1.03
CA GLU A 41 -13.84 17.30 -2.22
C GLU A 41 -14.86 17.20 -3.36
N ALA A 42 -14.82 18.20 -4.25
CA ALA A 42 -15.67 18.22 -5.44
C ALA A 42 -15.25 17.13 -6.47
N PRO A 43 -16.21 16.58 -7.23
CA PRO A 43 -15.96 15.72 -8.39
C PRO A 43 -14.95 16.32 -9.38
N THR A 44 -14.24 15.47 -10.14
CA THR A 44 -13.36 15.88 -11.24
C THR A 44 -13.75 15.12 -12.50
N PRO A 45 -14.75 15.61 -13.25
CA PRO A 45 -15.27 14.91 -14.42
C PRO A 45 -14.18 14.73 -15.49
N THR A 46 -14.14 13.56 -16.11
CA THR A 46 -13.31 13.31 -17.30
C THR A 46 -14.12 12.56 -18.35
N ASN A 47 -13.72 12.66 -19.61
CA ASN A 47 -14.27 11.79 -20.66
C ASN A 47 -13.80 10.36 -20.41
N TYR A 48 -14.72 9.41 -20.59
CA TYR A 48 -14.50 8.00 -20.37
C TYR A 48 -14.43 7.30 -21.72
N ASP A 49 -13.20 7.03 -22.17
CA ASP A 49 -12.93 6.32 -23.43
C ASP A 49 -12.63 4.85 -23.14
N ILE A 50 -13.60 4.11 -22.60
CA ILE A 50 -13.53 2.64 -22.64
C ILE A 50 -14.50 2.13 -23.71
N PRO A 51 -14.04 1.30 -24.67
CA PRO A 51 -14.93 0.63 -25.60
C PRO A 51 -15.96 -0.20 -24.84
N GLN A 52 -17.24 0.18 -24.93
CA GLN A 52 -18.35 -0.51 -24.26
C GLN A 52 -18.45 -2.00 -24.66
N GLU A 53 -17.94 -2.37 -25.84
CA GLU A 53 -18.09 -3.70 -26.44
C GLU A 53 -17.01 -4.72 -26.04
N GLY A 54 -16.04 -4.37 -25.19
CA GLY A 54 -14.85 -5.21 -24.94
C GLY A 54 -14.67 -5.76 -23.52
N LEU A 55 -15.41 -5.26 -22.53
CA LEU A 55 -15.17 -5.60 -21.13
C LEU A 55 -15.94 -6.85 -20.71
N LYS A 56 -15.27 -8.00 -20.71
CA LYS A 56 -15.82 -9.24 -20.17
C LYS A 56 -15.47 -9.33 -18.68
N ALA A 57 -16.47 -9.62 -17.84
CA ALA A 57 -16.20 -9.93 -16.44
C ALA A 57 -15.22 -11.11 -16.31
N ILE A 58 -14.36 -11.06 -15.30
CA ILE A 58 -13.47 -12.18 -14.98
C ILE A 58 -14.35 -13.36 -14.57
N GLN A 59 -14.20 -14.50 -15.25
CA GLN A 59 -14.94 -15.73 -14.93
C GLN A 59 -14.05 -16.71 -14.20
N ASN A 60 -14.59 -17.43 -13.22
CA ASN A 60 -13.97 -18.64 -12.71
C ASN A 60 -14.29 -19.79 -13.68
N ASN A 61 -13.30 -20.58 -14.10
CA ASN A 61 -13.50 -21.66 -15.07
C ASN A 61 -14.38 -22.83 -14.57
N SER A 62 -14.78 -22.84 -13.29
CA SER A 62 -15.76 -23.78 -12.76
C SER A 62 -17.16 -23.16 -12.84
N SER A 63 -17.95 -23.60 -13.83
CA SER A 63 -19.36 -23.19 -14.04
C SER A 63 -20.28 -23.39 -12.82
N LEU A 64 -19.83 -24.17 -11.84
CA LEU A 64 -20.52 -24.40 -10.57
C LEU A 64 -20.45 -23.20 -9.62
N PHE A 65 -19.45 -22.32 -9.74
CA PHE A 65 -19.18 -21.24 -8.77
C PHE A 65 -19.36 -19.81 -9.29
N ASN A 66 -19.92 -19.66 -10.50
CA ASN A 66 -20.21 -18.36 -11.10
C ASN A 66 -21.37 -17.67 -10.38
N GLU A 67 -21.31 -16.35 -10.28
CA GLU A 67 -22.39 -15.48 -9.81
C GLU A 67 -23.68 -15.72 -10.60
N LYS A 68 -24.83 -15.78 -9.92
CA LYS A 68 -26.09 -16.13 -10.57
C LYS A 68 -27.25 -15.22 -10.19
N ILE A 69 -28.13 -15.07 -11.18
CA ILE A 69 -29.53 -14.74 -10.99
C ILE A 69 -30.21 -16.00 -10.43
N ILE A 70 -30.88 -15.87 -9.28
CA ILE A 70 -31.58 -16.93 -8.56
C ILE A 70 -33.07 -16.81 -8.91
N GLY A 71 -33.56 -17.69 -9.77
CA GLY A 71 -34.94 -17.60 -10.26
C GLY A 71 -35.13 -16.39 -11.18
N LYS A 72 -36.04 -15.48 -10.81
CA LYS A 72 -36.33 -14.27 -11.59
C LYS A 72 -35.38 -13.15 -11.19
N ASP A 73 -34.71 -12.53 -12.16
CA ASP A 73 -33.84 -11.37 -11.89
C ASP A 73 -34.62 -10.22 -11.26
N THR A 74 -34.25 -9.89 -10.01
CA THR A 74 -34.84 -8.82 -9.20
C THR A 74 -33.96 -7.58 -9.13
N ARG A 75 -32.77 -7.58 -9.77
CA ARG A 75 -31.86 -6.43 -9.75
C ARG A 75 -32.48 -5.24 -10.47
N THR A 76 -32.24 -4.05 -9.92
CA THR A 76 -32.71 -2.79 -10.48
C THR A 76 -31.56 -1.85 -10.80
N VAL A 77 -31.72 -1.05 -11.86
CA VAL A 77 -30.76 0.01 -12.21
C VAL A 77 -30.69 1.02 -11.06
N VAL A 78 -29.47 1.37 -10.64
CA VAL A 78 -29.24 2.46 -9.69
C VAL A 78 -29.37 3.80 -10.41
N LYS A 79 -30.52 4.47 -10.23
CA LYS A 79 -30.78 5.80 -10.83
C LYS A 79 -29.95 6.91 -10.17
N ASP A 80 -29.82 6.86 -8.85
CA ASP A 80 -29.13 7.87 -8.03
C ASP A 80 -27.67 7.48 -7.73
N TYR A 81 -26.92 7.05 -8.75
CA TYR A 81 -25.56 6.51 -8.60
C TYR A 81 -24.52 7.52 -8.05
N LEU A 82 -24.87 8.81 -7.97
CA LEU A 82 -24.07 9.87 -7.34
C LEU A 82 -24.42 10.12 -5.86
N LYS A 83 -25.43 9.45 -5.31
CA LYS A 83 -25.80 9.55 -3.89
C LYS A 83 -25.18 8.43 -3.07
N ASN A 84 -25.17 8.59 -1.75
CA ASN A 84 -24.84 7.49 -0.85
C ASN A 84 -25.93 6.40 -0.90
N PRO A 85 -25.56 5.11 -0.79
CA PRO A 85 -24.19 4.58 -0.69
C PRO A 85 -23.46 4.43 -2.05
N TYR A 86 -24.18 4.54 -3.15
CA TYR A 86 -23.78 4.15 -4.51
C TYR A 86 -22.51 4.83 -5.04
N LYS A 87 -22.30 6.12 -4.76
CA LYS A 87 -21.08 6.85 -5.21
C LYS A 87 -19.77 6.28 -4.64
N LYS A 88 -19.86 5.48 -3.56
CA LYS A 88 -18.71 4.82 -2.91
C LYS A 88 -18.38 3.47 -3.55
N ILE A 89 -19.21 2.98 -4.47
CA ILE A 89 -19.04 1.71 -5.18
C ILE A 89 -18.50 2.00 -6.58
N VAL A 90 -17.36 1.40 -6.89
CA VAL A 90 -16.51 1.76 -8.04
C VAL A 90 -16.39 0.60 -9.02
N LEU A 91 -16.30 0.91 -10.31
CA LEU A 91 -15.93 -0.07 -11.34
C LEU A 91 -14.40 -0.25 -11.33
N LEU A 92 -13.96 -1.48 -11.51
CA LEU A 92 -12.57 -1.82 -11.80
C LEU A 92 -12.43 -2.23 -13.27
N ASP A 93 -11.56 -1.54 -14.01
CA ASP A 93 -11.03 -2.01 -15.30
C ASP A 93 -9.69 -2.68 -15.05
N ILE A 94 -9.61 -3.97 -15.34
CA ILE A 94 -8.53 -4.85 -14.90
C ILE A 94 -7.82 -5.40 -16.14
N LYS A 95 -6.50 -5.18 -16.21
CA LYS A 95 -5.65 -5.67 -17.29
C LYS A 95 -4.67 -6.70 -16.76
N PHE A 96 -4.86 -7.97 -17.14
CA PHE A 96 -3.88 -9.04 -16.98
C PHE A 96 -2.88 -9.05 -18.14
N LYS A 97 -2.00 -10.05 -18.18
CA LYS A 97 -0.93 -10.12 -19.20
C LYS A 97 -1.48 -10.06 -20.64
N ASN A 98 -2.51 -10.87 -20.92
CA ASN A 98 -3.11 -11.02 -22.25
C ASN A 98 -4.64 -10.90 -22.24
N ASN A 99 -5.23 -10.53 -21.10
CA ASN A 99 -6.68 -10.50 -20.91
C ASN A 99 -7.06 -9.19 -20.22
N THR A 100 -8.27 -8.72 -20.50
CA THR A 100 -8.89 -7.60 -19.80
C THR A 100 -10.19 -8.07 -19.17
N GLY A 101 -10.56 -7.51 -18.04
CA GLY A 101 -11.87 -7.75 -17.48
C GLY A 101 -12.34 -6.69 -16.51
N THR A 102 -13.55 -6.86 -16.02
CA THR A 102 -14.18 -5.95 -15.07
C THR A 102 -14.45 -6.62 -13.74
N GLY A 103 -14.49 -5.78 -12.71
CA GLY A 103 -15.00 -6.12 -11.39
C GLY A 103 -15.58 -4.88 -10.71
N THR A 104 -16.02 -5.07 -9.49
CA THR A 104 -16.54 -4.01 -8.63
C THR A 104 -15.63 -3.85 -7.40
N GLY A 105 -15.56 -2.65 -6.84
CA GLY A 105 -14.95 -2.42 -5.53
C GLY A 105 -15.73 -1.42 -4.69
N ALA A 106 -15.31 -1.28 -3.43
CA ALA A 106 -15.87 -0.33 -2.47
C ALA A 106 -14.76 0.59 -1.94
N MET A 107 -15.00 1.90 -1.94
CA MET A 107 -14.12 2.88 -1.29
C MET A 107 -14.21 2.72 0.23
N ILE A 108 -13.07 2.46 0.89
CA ILE A 108 -12.99 2.22 2.34
C ILE A 108 -12.04 3.19 3.07
N ASN A 109 -11.35 4.05 2.32
CA ASN A 109 -10.54 5.16 2.83
C ASN A 109 -10.32 6.19 1.71
N LYS A 110 -9.65 7.31 2.00
CA LYS A 110 -9.33 8.38 1.03
C LYS A 110 -8.68 7.87 -0.26
N ASN A 111 -7.83 6.85 -0.20
CA ASN A 111 -7.10 6.30 -1.34
C ASN A 111 -7.05 4.76 -1.31
N THR A 112 -8.11 4.12 -0.81
CA THR A 112 -8.15 2.67 -0.63
C THR A 112 -9.48 2.07 -1.09
N VAL A 113 -9.40 1.01 -1.90
CA VAL A 113 -10.54 0.21 -2.36
C VAL A 113 -10.44 -1.21 -1.80
N LEU A 114 -11.59 -1.74 -1.38
CA LEU A 114 -11.84 -3.16 -1.08
C LEU A 114 -12.46 -3.84 -2.30
N THR A 115 -12.01 -5.05 -2.64
CA THR A 115 -12.52 -5.85 -3.76
C THR A 115 -12.31 -7.34 -3.50
N ALA A 116 -12.80 -8.23 -4.37
CA ALA A 116 -12.42 -9.64 -4.43
C ALA A 116 -10.93 -9.80 -4.78
N ALA A 117 -10.28 -10.86 -4.29
CA ALA A 117 -8.89 -11.17 -4.61
C ALA A 117 -8.72 -11.70 -6.03
N HIS A 118 -9.71 -12.41 -6.59
CA HIS A 118 -9.65 -12.87 -7.98
C HIS A 118 -9.64 -11.71 -9.01
N ASN A 119 -10.18 -10.54 -8.65
CA ASN A 119 -10.03 -9.31 -9.45
C ASN A 119 -8.57 -8.83 -9.53
N VAL A 120 -7.71 -9.29 -8.62
CA VAL A 120 -6.34 -8.80 -8.43
C VAL A 120 -5.30 -9.82 -8.84
N TYR A 121 -5.57 -11.10 -8.58
CA TYR A 121 -4.70 -12.23 -8.93
C TYR A 121 -5.53 -13.41 -9.42
N SER A 122 -5.15 -13.96 -10.57
CA SER A 122 -5.65 -15.24 -11.07
C SER A 122 -4.47 -16.01 -11.68
N SER A 123 -4.23 -17.22 -11.20
CA SER A 123 -3.19 -18.10 -11.76
C SER A 123 -3.46 -18.41 -13.24
N GLU A 124 -4.74 -18.56 -13.60
CA GLU A 124 -5.21 -18.81 -14.96
C GLU A 124 -4.95 -17.63 -15.91
N LEU A 125 -5.02 -16.39 -15.40
CA LEU A 125 -4.78 -15.17 -16.18
C LEU A 125 -3.33 -14.67 -16.11
N GLY A 126 -2.40 -15.50 -15.64
CA GLY A 126 -0.97 -15.20 -15.60
C GLY A 126 -0.51 -14.45 -14.33
N GLY A 127 -1.24 -14.61 -13.24
CA GLY A 127 -0.91 -14.11 -11.90
C GLY A 127 -1.55 -12.76 -11.61
N PHE A 128 -0.78 -11.85 -11.01
CA PHE A 128 -1.26 -10.51 -10.68
C PHE A 128 -1.69 -9.73 -11.93
N ALA A 129 -2.84 -9.07 -11.85
CA ALA A 129 -3.24 -8.03 -12.79
C ALA A 129 -2.08 -7.04 -12.95
N LYS A 130 -1.79 -6.61 -14.18
CA LYS A 130 -0.74 -5.63 -14.47
C LYS A 130 -1.21 -4.24 -14.10
N ASN A 131 -2.35 -3.82 -14.64
CA ASN A 131 -2.95 -2.52 -14.38
C ASN A 131 -4.38 -2.69 -13.89
N ILE A 132 -4.79 -1.84 -12.96
CA ILE A 132 -6.19 -1.71 -12.54
C ILE A 132 -6.49 -0.21 -12.49
N THR A 133 -7.53 0.22 -13.20
CA THR A 133 -8.06 1.58 -13.12
C THR A 133 -9.40 1.53 -12.41
N VAL A 134 -9.58 2.44 -11.46
CA VAL A 134 -10.78 2.56 -10.63
C VAL A 134 -11.59 3.74 -11.11
N TYR A 135 -12.88 3.52 -11.38
CA TYR A 135 -13.81 4.54 -11.87
C TYR A 135 -14.95 4.75 -10.87
N ALA A 136 -15.13 5.98 -10.42
CA ALA A 136 -16.18 6.35 -9.48
C ALA A 136 -17.34 7.09 -10.17
N GLY A 137 -18.57 6.76 -9.76
CA GLY A 137 -19.79 7.39 -10.26
C GLY A 137 -20.02 7.14 -11.74
N LEU A 138 -19.52 6.03 -12.29
CA LEU A 138 -19.62 5.73 -13.71
C LEU A 138 -21.07 5.34 -14.07
N SER A 139 -21.59 5.93 -15.14
CA SER A 139 -22.86 5.52 -15.74
C SER A 139 -22.79 5.73 -17.25
N LYS A 140 -23.01 4.66 -18.00
CA LYS A 140 -22.85 4.64 -19.47
C LYS A 140 -21.42 5.08 -19.84
N SER A 141 -21.26 6.17 -20.60
CA SER A 141 -19.95 6.73 -21.00
C SER A 141 -19.58 8.00 -20.24
N LYS A 142 -20.19 8.27 -19.07
CA LYS A 142 -19.90 9.47 -18.28
C LYS A 142 -19.18 9.09 -16.99
N LEU A 143 -18.06 9.76 -16.71
CA LEU A 143 -17.32 9.64 -15.45
C LEU A 143 -17.38 10.96 -14.65
N PRO A 144 -18.51 11.27 -14.01
CA PRO A 144 -18.72 12.52 -13.29
C PRO A 144 -17.84 12.68 -12.04
N ILE A 145 -17.48 11.61 -11.31
CA ILE A 145 -16.68 11.75 -10.08
C ILE A 145 -15.18 11.76 -10.37
N GLY A 146 -14.70 10.77 -11.13
CA GLY A 146 -13.30 10.69 -11.54
C GLY A 146 -12.75 9.27 -11.42
N GLN A 147 -11.44 9.16 -11.62
CA GLN A 147 -10.72 7.89 -11.65
C GLN A 147 -9.44 7.92 -10.81
N ALA A 148 -8.90 6.74 -10.55
CA ALA A 148 -7.56 6.56 -10.00
C ALA A 148 -6.91 5.28 -10.52
N HIS A 149 -5.58 5.26 -10.58
CA HIS A 149 -4.83 4.04 -10.91
C HIS A 149 -4.39 3.33 -9.63
N VAL A 150 -4.41 2.01 -9.67
CA VAL A 150 -3.89 1.19 -8.56
C VAL A 150 -2.37 1.17 -8.58
N THR A 151 -1.77 1.51 -7.44
CA THR A 151 -0.31 1.55 -7.23
C THR A 151 0.19 0.38 -6.38
N GLN A 152 -0.65 -0.15 -5.50
CA GLN A 152 -0.34 -1.30 -4.67
C GLN A 152 -1.55 -2.20 -4.52
N LYS A 153 -1.28 -3.50 -4.42
CA LYS A 153 -2.26 -4.58 -4.32
C LYS A 153 -1.89 -5.44 -3.13
N PHE A 154 -2.83 -5.66 -2.22
CA PHE A 154 -2.66 -6.52 -1.06
C PHE A 154 -3.74 -7.59 -1.05
N LEU A 155 -3.32 -8.83 -0.89
CA LEU A 155 -4.18 -10.00 -0.69
C LEU A 155 -3.44 -10.98 0.21
N GLN A 156 -4.16 -11.96 0.77
CA GLN A 156 -3.51 -13.02 1.55
C GLN A 156 -2.76 -13.95 0.60
N LYS A 157 -1.51 -14.29 0.93
CA LYS A 157 -0.63 -15.10 0.07
C LYS A 157 -1.24 -16.47 -0.23
N GLU A 158 -2.03 -17.00 0.69
CA GLU A 158 -2.77 -18.24 0.58
C GLU A 158 -3.77 -18.22 -0.59
N TRP A 159 -4.29 -17.05 -0.98
CA TRP A 159 -5.12 -16.93 -2.18
C TRP A 159 -4.34 -17.38 -3.44
N GLU A 160 -3.06 -17.00 -3.55
CA GLU A 160 -2.25 -17.23 -4.76
C GLU A 160 -2.06 -18.72 -5.07
N THR A 161 -2.11 -19.56 -4.04
CA THR A 161 -1.88 -21.01 -4.14
C THR A 161 -3.16 -21.84 -3.99
N THR A 162 -4.15 -21.37 -3.23
CA THR A 162 -5.33 -22.17 -2.89
C THR A 162 -6.60 -21.76 -3.61
N GLY A 163 -6.75 -20.48 -3.99
CA GLY A 163 -8.00 -19.95 -4.54
C GLY A 163 -9.22 -20.11 -3.63
N LEU A 164 -9.03 -20.35 -2.33
CA LEU A 164 -10.16 -20.65 -1.42
C LEU A 164 -10.99 -19.38 -1.13
N PRO A 165 -12.34 -19.46 -1.12
CA PRO A 165 -13.21 -18.29 -0.93
C PRO A 165 -13.01 -17.50 0.37
N LYS A 166 -12.47 -18.13 1.42
CA LYS A 166 -12.12 -17.42 2.67
C LYS A 166 -11.00 -16.39 2.50
N TYR A 167 -10.19 -16.53 1.46
CA TYR A 167 -9.09 -15.65 1.12
C TYR A 167 -9.43 -14.69 -0.03
N ASP A 168 -10.66 -14.72 -0.55
CA ASP A 168 -11.07 -13.97 -1.74
C ASP A 168 -11.41 -12.49 -1.43
N PHE A 169 -10.46 -11.78 -0.83
CA PHE A 169 -10.52 -10.33 -0.71
C PHE A 169 -9.15 -9.68 -0.91
N ALA A 170 -9.18 -8.47 -1.43
CA ALA A 170 -7.99 -7.68 -1.65
C ALA A 170 -8.21 -6.19 -1.36
N ILE A 171 -7.10 -5.52 -1.06
CA ILE A 171 -7.01 -4.08 -0.87
C ILE A 171 -6.17 -3.47 -1.98
N LEU A 172 -6.69 -2.40 -2.58
CA LEU A 172 -6.03 -1.62 -3.62
C LEU A 172 -5.71 -0.23 -3.08
N LYS A 173 -4.45 0.21 -3.20
CA LYS A 173 -4.05 1.61 -2.93
C LYS A 173 -4.04 2.40 -4.23
N LEU A 174 -4.64 3.57 -4.21
CA LEU A 174 -4.89 4.42 -5.37
C LEU A 174 -3.88 5.55 -5.48
N ASP A 175 -3.46 5.93 -6.68
CA ASP A 175 -2.52 7.04 -6.96
C ASP A 175 -3.04 8.45 -6.60
N ASN A 176 -4.27 8.57 -6.13
CA ASN A 176 -4.87 9.80 -5.66
C ASN A 176 -5.94 9.53 -4.57
N ASN A 177 -6.42 10.61 -3.94
CA ASN A 177 -7.42 10.54 -2.88
C ASN A 177 -8.87 10.50 -3.42
N LEU A 178 -9.19 9.56 -4.32
CA LEU A 178 -10.53 9.42 -4.92
C LEU A 178 -11.65 9.36 -3.86
N GLY A 179 -11.34 8.78 -2.68
CA GLY A 179 -12.23 8.67 -1.52
C GLY A 179 -12.66 10.00 -0.93
N CYS A 180 -11.89 11.07 -1.12
CA CYS A 180 -12.33 12.41 -0.74
C CYS A 180 -13.51 12.89 -1.60
N LYS A 181 -13.70 12.37 -2.82
CA LYS A 181 -14.79 12.76 -3.74
C LYS A 181 -16.01 11.84 -3.64
N THR A 182 -15.79 10.59 -3.27
CA THR A 182 -16.86 9.59 -3.11
C THR A 182 -17.39 9.53 -1.67
N GLY A 183 -16.58 9.91 -0.69
CA GLY A 183 -16.70 9.38 0.68
C GLY A 183 -16.28 7.91 0.71
N TYR A 184 -16.36 7.27 1.88
CA TYR A 184 -16.05 5.84 2.01
C TYR A 184 -16.94 5.13 3.04
N PHE A 185 -16.98 3.80 2.93
CA PHE A 185 -17.77 2.93 3.79
C PHE A 185 -17.11 2.69 5.15
N SER A 186 -17.94 2.30 6.11
CA SER A 186 -17.52 1.65 7.35
C SER A 186 -17.96 0.18 7.36
N PHE A 187 -17.60 -0.53 8.41
CA PHE A 187 -17.80 -1.96 8.56
C PHE A 187 -18.71 -2.27 9.73
N SER A 188 -19.44 -3.37 9.64
CA SER A 188 -20.06 -4.02 10.79
C SER A 188 -19.66 -5.50 10.81
N GLN A 189 -19.61 -6.06 12.01
CA GLN A 189 -19.42 -7.49 12.22
C GLN A 189 -20.69 -8.16 12.76
N ASP A 190 -21.71 -7.35 13.03
CA ASP A 190 -23.01 -7.78 13.53
C ASP A 190 -23.74 -8.50 12.39
N LEU A 191 -24.18 -9.71 12.68
CA LEU A 191 -24.93 -10.55 11.75
C LEU A 191 -26.17 -11.10 12.43
N SER A 192 -27.25 -11.17 11.70
CA SER A 192 -28.46 -11.89 12.08
C SER A 192 -28.97 -12.64 10.86
N LEU A 193 -29.40 -13.89 11.04
CA LEU A 193 -30.06 -14.64 9.97
C LEU A 193 -31.31 -13.88 9.53
N ASN A 194 -31.62 -13.98 8.24
CA ASN A 194 -32.73 -13.29 7.58
C ASN A 194 -32.62 -11.74 7.56
N GLN A 195 -31.51 -11.16 8.03
CA GLN A 195 -31.31 -9.72 7.90
C GLN A 195 -31.29 -9.32 6.41
N THR A 196 -31.90 -8.18 6.09
CA THR A 196 -31.90 -7.66 4.72
C THR A 196 -30.50 -7.25 4.31
N LEU A 197 -30.12 -7.67 3.11
CA LEU A 197 -28.86 -7.34 2.46
C LEU A 197 -29.13 -6.51 1.21
N GLN A 198 -28.17 -5.63 0.90
CA GLN A 198 -28.07 -4.97 -0.39
C GLN A 198 -26.69 -5.23 -0.98
N ILE A 199 -26.67 -5.63 -2.25
CA ILE A 199 -25.45 -5.71 -3.05
C ILE A 199 -25.66 -4.84 -4.27
N ALA A 200 -24.69 -3.98 -4.55
CA ALA A 200 -24.70 -3.16 -5.75
C ALA A 200 -23.32 -3.16 -6.38
N GLY A 201 -23.30 -3.25 -7.71
CA GLY A 201 -22.09 -3.34 -8.50
C GLY A 201 -22.35 -3.15 -9.98
N TYR A 202 -21.36 -3.53 -10.80
CA TYR A 202 -21.38 -3.33 -12.24
C TYR A 202 -21.44 -4.69 -12.96
N PRO A 203 -22.63 -5.26 -13.14
CA PRO A 203 -22.77 -6.57 -13.78
C PRO A 203 -22.50 -6.52 -15.28
N GLY A 204 -21.91 -7.61 -15.80
CA GLY A 204 -21.58 -7.76 -17.21
C GLY A 204 -22.75 -8.15 -18.13
N ASP A 205 -23.90 -8.58 -17.59
CA ASP A 205 -25.04 -9.07 -18.40
C ASP A 205 -25.98 -7.96 -18.91
N LYS A 206 -25.75 -6.70 -18.52
CA LYS A 206 -26.71 -5.60 -18.74
C LYS A 206 -26.43 -4.73 -19.98
N GLY A 207 -25.49 -5.15 -20.84
CA GLY A 207 -25.21 -4.52 -22.15
C GLY A 207 -24.70 -3.07 -22.08
N SER A 208 -24.48 -2.52 -20.89
CA SER A 208 -23.94 -1.18 -20.66
C SER A 208 -23.23 -1.14 -19.31
N ILE A 209 -22.23 -0.26 -19.17
CA ILE A 209 -21.54 -0.04 -17.91
C ILE A 209 -22.42 0.82 -17.00
N THR A 210 -23.33 0.16 -16.30
CA THR A 210 -24.31 0.78 -15.41
C THR A 210 -24.34 0.02 -14.10
N GLN A 211 -24.46 0.75 -12.99
CA GLN A 211 -24.58 0.13 -11.68
C GLN A 211 -25.99 -0.44 -11.46
N TYR A 212 -26.06 -1.68 -10.97
CA TYR A 212 -27.29 -2.34 -10.55
C TYR A 212 -27.24 -2.63 -9.06
N SER A 213 -28.42 -2.80 -8.45
CA SER A 213 -28.56 -3.20 -7.07
C SER A 213 -29.57 -4.33 -6.94
N GLY A 214 -29.15 -5.40 -6.27
CA GLY A 214 -30.00 -6.46 -5.75
C GLY A 214 -30.27 -6.28 -4.26
N LYS A 215 -31.40 -6.82 -3.80
CA LYS A 215 -31.75 -6.94 -2.38
C LYS A 215 -32.21 -8.36 -2.09
N GLY A 216 -32.00 -8.79 -0.86
CA GLY A 216 -32.30 -10.15 -0.41
C GLY A 216 -32.05 -10.28 1.09
N THR A 217 -31.82 -11.50 1.54
CA THR A 217 -31.64 -11.87 2.94
C THR A 217 -30.38 -12.73 3.15
N LEU A 218 -29.80 -12.62 4.34
CA LEU A 218 -28.73 -13.52 4.77
C LEU A 218 -29.32 -14.88 5.16
N LEU A 219 -29.05 -15.91 4.35
CA LEU A 219 -29.56 -17.27 4.56
C LEU A 219 -28.76 -18.04 5.60
N SER A 220 -27.44 -17.94 5.56
CA SER A 220 -26.53 -18.57 6.53
C SER A 220 -25.15 -17.91 6.49
N PHE A 221 -24.28 -18.23 7.45
CA PHE A 221 -22.89 -17.79 7.47
C PHE A 221 -22.00 -18.77 8.22
N THR A 222 -20.72 -18.81 7.84
CA THR A 222 -19.65 -19.45 8.61
C THR A 222 -18.78 -18.38 9.28
N ASN A 223 -17.64 -18.79 9.85
CA ASN A 223 -16.62 -17.84 10.28
C ASN A 223 -16.08 -16.98 9.11
N ASP A 224 -16.11 -17.52 7.89
CA ASP A 224 -15.38 -16.96 6.74
C ASP A 224 -16.25 -16.50 5.58
N ASN A 225 -17.49 -16.98 5.47
CA ASN A 225 -18.35 -16.71 4.32
C ASN A 225 -19.79 -16.35 4.73
N LEU A 226 -20.44 -15.53 3.91
CA LEU A 226 -21.86 -15.16 3.99
C LEU A 226 -22.59 -15.77 2.79
N PHE A 227 -23.76 -16.36 3.01
CA PHE A 227 -24.59 -16.99 1.96
C PHE A 227 -25.97 -16.32 1.92
N TYR A 228 -26.43 -15.93 0.73
CA TYR A 228 -27.60 -15.08 0.55
C TYR A 228 -28.33 -15.34 -0.77
N ASP A 229 -29.56 -14.86 -0.86
CA ASP A 229 -30.43 -14.97 -2.05
C ASP A 229 -30.44 -13.70 -2.93
N VAL A 230 -29.50 -12.78 -2.71
CA VAL A 230 -29.36 -11.57 -3.54
C VAL A 230 -28.86 -11.96 -4.93
N ASP A 231 -29.62 -11.62 -5.97
CA ASP A 231 -29.21 -11.77 -7.37
C ASP A 231 -27.94 -10.97 -7.66
N THR A 232 -26.97 -11.61 -8.33
CA THR A 232 -25.76 -10.97 -8.85
C THR A 232 -25.34 -11.59 -10.18
N TYR A 233 -24.37 -10.98 -10.86
CA TYR A 233 -23.77 -11.55 -12.06
C TYR A 233 -22.28 -11.21 -12.16
N ASN A 234 -21.54 -11.96 -12.98
CA ASN A 234 -20.12 -11.72 -13.24
C ASN A 234 -19.86 -10.22 -13.50
N GLY A 235 -18.88 -9.64 -12.83
CA GLY A 235 -18.57 -8.20 -12.85
C GLY A 235 -18.98 -7.48 -11.55
N GLU A 236 -19.96 -8.04 -10.83
CA GLU A 236 -20.29 -7.61 -9.46
C GLU A 236 -19.32 -8.19 -8.43
N SER A 237 -18.38 -9.04 -8.83
CA SER A 237 -17.34 -9.58 -7.98
C SER A 237 -16.52 -8.44 -7.36
N GLY A 238 -16.43 -8.44 -6.02
CA GLY A 238 -15.85 -7.36 -5.21
C GLY A 238 -16.85 -6.31 -4.73
N SER A 239 -18.13 -6.42 -5.06
CA SER A 239 -19.19 -5.55 -4.54
C SER A 239 -19.30 -5.66 -3.01
N PRO A 240 -19.55 -4.55 -2.29
CA PRO A 240 -19.79 -4.62 -0.87
C PRO A 240 -21.13 -5.30 -0.58
N ILE A 241 -21.14 -6.23 0.39
CA ILE A 241 -22.37 -6.75 0.99
C ILE A 241 -22.73 -5.79 2.12
N LEU A 242 -23.81 -5.03 1.92
CA LEU A 242 -24.26 -3.99 2.84
C LEU A 242 -25.42 -4.51 3.70
N ASN A 243 -25.39 -4.18 4.99
CA ASN A 243 -26.56 -4.31 5.86
C ASN A 243 -27.52 -3.12 5.70
N ASP A 244 -28.62 -3.14 6.46
CA ASP A 244 -29.65 -2.08 6.51
C ASP A 244 -29.11 -0.67 6.83
N LYS A 245 -27.98 -0.58 7.54
CA LYS A 245 -27.27 0.65 7.90
C LYS A 245 -26.22 1.09 6.87
N ASN A 246 -26.16 0.43 5.70
CA ASN A 246 -25.13 0.65 4.67
C ASN A 246 -23.69 0.42 5.18
N LEU A 247 -23.50 -0.51 6.11
CA LEU A 247 -22.19 -0.94 6.60
C LEU A 247 -21.77 -2.21 5.87
N ILE A 248 -20.49 -2.30 5.51
CA ILE A 248 -19.92 -3.49 4.88
C ILE A 248 -19.81 -4.61 5.92
N ILE A 249 -20.47 -5.74 5.65
CA ILE A 249 -20.35 -6.98 6.44
C ILE A 249 -19.58 -8.09 5.70
N GLY A 250 -19.41 -7.93 4.39
CA GLY A 250 -18.77 -8.90 3.51
C GLY A 250 -18.49 -8.32 2.13
N ILE A 251 -17.87 -9.13 1.28
CA ILE A 251 -17.58 -8.81 -0.13
C ILE A 251 -18.19 -9.92 -0.96
N HIS A 252 -18.95 -9.57 -2.00
CA HIS A 252 -19.48 -10.54 -2.94
C HIS A 252 -18.36 -11.10 -3.82
N THR A 253 -18.31 -12.43 -4.00
CA THR A 253 -17.23 -13.08 -4.74
C THR A 253 -17.69 -14.19 -5.67
N ASN A 254 -18.82 -14.85 -5.40
CA ASN A 254 -19.20 -16.08 -6.08
C ASN A 254 -20.71 -16.33 -6.06
N GLY A 255 -21.15 -17.29 -6.88
CA GLY A 255 -22.49 -17.89 -6.82
C GLY A 255 -22.48 -19.40 -6.70
N PHE A 256 -23.64 -19.98 -6.38
CA PHE A 256 -23.91 -21.42 -6.44
C PHE A 256 -25.34 -21.66 -6.97
N SER A 257 -25.82 -22.90 -6.96
CA SER A 257 -27.10 -23.29 -7.62
C SER A 257 -28.32 -22.46 -7.18
N ASN A 258 -28.48 -22.21 -5.88
CA ASN A 258 -29.66 -21.56 -5.30
C ASN A 258 -29.33 -20.43 -4.31
N TYR A 259 -28.08 -19.98 -4.27
CA TYR A 259 -27.62 -18.86 -3.45
C TYR A 259 -26.38 -18.22 -4.05
N ASN A 260 -26.13 -16.96 -3.73
CA ASN A 260 -24.84 -16.31 -3.90
C ASN A 260 -24.09 -16.27 -2.57
N TYR A 261 -22.77 -16.10 -2.63
CA TYR A 261 -21.96 -16.03 -1.44
C TYR A 261 -20.77 -15.11 -1.58
N GLY A 262 -20.19 -14.76 -0.44
CA GLY A 262 -19.10 -13.81 -0.36
C GLY A 262 -18.20 -14.03 0.84
N THR A 263 -17.03 -13.42 0.83
CA THR A 263 -16.12 -13.42 1.97
C THR A 263 -16.67 -12.54 3.08
N ARG A 264 -16.86 -13.11 4.28
CA ARG A 264 -17.29 -12.41 5.49
C ARG A 264 -16.15 -11.57 6.05
N ILE A 265 -16.40 -10.30 6.38
CA ILE A 265 -15.43 -9.46 7.11
C ILE A 265 -15.52 -9.74 8.61
N ASN A 266 -14.87 -10.83 9.03
CA ASN A 266 -14.69 -11.17 10.44
C ASN A 266 -13.57 -10.33 11.10
N LYS A 267 -13.29 -10.57 12.38
CA LYS A 267 -12.38 -9.71 13.17
C LYS A 267 -10.95 -9.74 12.63
N GLU A 268 -10.49 -10.90 12.20
CA GLU A 268 -9.15 -11.10 11.64
C GLU A 268 -9.01 -10.38 10.30
N LYS A 269 -9.99 -10.55 9.41
CA LYS A 269 -9.99 -9.87 8.10
C LYS A 269 -10.12 -8.36 8.25
N LEU A 270 -10.94 -7.87 9.18
CA LEU A 270 -11.02 -6.44 9.48
C LEU A 270 -9.68 -5.88 9.97
N ALA A 271 -8.94 -6.63 10.80
CA ALA A 271 -7.60 -6.23 11.24
C ALA A 271 -6.60 -6.17 10.08
N LEU A 272 -6.65 -7.12 9.14
CA LEU A 272 -5.84 -7.08 7.91
C LEU A 272 -6.21 -5.89 7.02
N ILE A 273 -7.50 -5.63 6.82
CA ILE A 273 -8.00 -4.48 6.06
C ILE A 273 -7.49 -3.17 6.69
N LYS A 274 -7.60 -3.01 8.01
CA LYS A 274 -7.07 -1.85 8.74
C LYS A 274 -5.57 -1.70 8.53
N LYS A 275 -4.82 -2.80 8.64
CA LYS A 275 -3.36 -2.81 8.44
C LYS A 275 -2.95 -2.40 7.02
N TRP A 276 -3.61 -2.93 6.00
CA TRP A 276 -3.31 -2.63 4.59
C TRP A 276 -3.84 -1.26 4.14
N SER A 277 -4.79 -0.69 4.86
CA SER A 277 -5.34 0.64 4.59
C SER A 277 -4.53 1.77 5.23
N ALA A 278 -3.71 1.47 6.25
CA ALA A 278 -3.05 2.47 7.08
C ALA A 278 -1.89 3.20 6.36
N ASP A 279 -1.78 4.51 6.61
CA ASP A 279 -0.61 5.28 6.22
C ASP A 279 0.61 4.89 7.11
N PRO A 280 1.84 4.84 6.56
CA PRO A 280 3.04 4.51 7.35
C PRO A 280 3.23 5.48 8.53
N LYS A 281 3.41 4.94 9.74
CA LYS A 281 3.62 5.74 10.96
C LYS A 281 5.07 6.21 11.10
N PRO A 282 5.32 7.46 11.55
CA PRO A 282 6.66 7.96 11.82
C PRO A 282 7.27 7.30 13.06
N ILE A 283 8.51 6.82 12.92
CA ILE A 283 9.38 6.44 14.05
C ILE A 283 10.52 7.46 14.11
N LYS A 284 10.74 8.07 15.29
CA LYS A 284 11.81 9.04 15.49
C LYS A 284 13.17 8.40 15.18
N TYR A 285 13.94 9.05 14.30
CA TYR A 285 15.22 8.58 13.80
C TYR A 285 16.37 9.53 14.17
N ASN A 286 16.22 10.82 13.88
CA ASN A 286 17.13 11.91 14.24
C ASN A 286 18.63 11.63 14.00
N LYS A 287 19.00 11.27 12.77
CA LYS A 287 20.40 11.06 12.38
C LYS A 287 20.80 11.88 11.18
N ASN A 288 22.08 12.22 11.10
CA ASN A 288 22.68 12.68 9.84
C ASN A 288 22.93 11.47 8.95
N ILE A 289 22.54 11.57 7.68
CA ILE A 289 22.74 10.53 6.67
C ILE A 289 23.46 11.11 5.46
N THR A 290 24.12 10.24 4.70
CA THR A 290 24.78 10.58 3.43
C THR A 290 24.20 9.74 2.30
N ILE A 291 23.98 10.35 1.14
CA ILE A 291 23.42 9.67 -0.03
C ILE A 291 24.47 8.78 -0.69
N THR A 292 24.13 7.53 -1.00
CA THR A 292 25.07 6.51 -1.50
C THR A 292 24.95 6.25 -3.00
N LYS A 293 23.92 6.76 -3.66
CA LYS A 293 23.71 6.62 -5.12
C LYS A 293 23.35 7.97 -5.77
N SER A 294 23.71 8.12 -7.04
CA SER A 294 23.23 9.26 -7.84
C SER A 294 21.80 9.01 -8.32
N ASN A 295 21.07 10.08 -8.64
CA ASN A 295 19.73 10.04 -9.26
C ASN A 295 18.69 9.24 -8.47
N ILE A 296 18.76 9.28 -7.13
CA ILE A 296 17.81 8.58 -6.27
C ILE A 296 16.39 9.16 -6.41
N LYS A 297 15.38 8.35 -6.09
CA LYS A 297 13.99 8.78 -6.03
C LYS A 297 13.74 9.54 -4.73
N ILE A 298 13.11 10.70 -4.85
CA ILE A 298 12.61 11.48 -3.71
C ILE A 298 11.11 11.57 -3.86
N TRP A 299 10.39 11.11 -2.87
CA TRP A 299 8.94 11.13 -2.85
C TRP A 299 8.42 12.36 -2.13
N LYS A 300 7.32 12.93 -2.65
CA LYS A 300 6.62 14.06 -2.02
C LYS A 300 6.03 13.66 -0.68
N ASP A 301 5.50 12.45 -0.61
CA ASP A 301 4.83 11.84 0.53
C ASP A 301 5.11 10.33 0.56
N LEU A 302 4.61 9.66 1.59
CA LEU A 302 4.78 8.22 1.81
C LEU A 302 3.80 7.37 1.01
N ASN A 303 2.94 8.00 0.19
CA ASN A 303 2.12 7.26 -0.75
C ASN A 303 2.92 6.84 -2.00
N LEU A 304 4.06 7.50 -2.23
CA LEU A 304 5.00 7.18 -3.31
C LEU A 304 4.42 7.40 -4.72
N TYR A 305 3.48 8.34 -4.87
CA TYR A 305 2.85 8.67 -6.16
C TYR A 305 3.65 9.74 -6.90
N THR A 306 3.90 10.86 -6.23
CA THR A 306 4.55 12.01 -6.84
C THR A 306 6.01 12.09 -6.41
N ARG A 307 6.91 12.16 -7.40
CA ARG A 307 8.32 12.42 -7.16
C ARG A 307 8.58 13.92 -7.06
N ARG A 308 9.50 14.30 -6.19
CA ARG A 308 10.10 15.62 -6.16
C ARG A 308 11.37 15.63 -7.02
N SER A 309 11.75 16.83 -7.45
CA SER A 309 13.04 17.07 -8.11
C SER A 309 14.18 16.57 -7.22
N ASN A 310 15.11 15.82 -7.81
CA ASN A 310 16.32 15.36 -7.13
C ASN A 310 17.56 16.23 -7.40
N LYS A 311 17.36 17.41 -8.02
CA LYS A 311 18.46 18.33 -8.35
C LYS A 311 19.31 18.68 -7.13
N ASP A 312 18.70 18.85 -5.96
CA ASP A 312 19.41 19.28 -4.75
C ASP A 312 19.94 18.12 -3.89
N VAL A 313 19.61 16.88 -4.25
CA VAL A 313 20.01 15.66 -3.55
C VAL A 313 21.13 14.95 -4.31
N LYS A 314 22.37 15.20 -3.86
CA LYS A 314 23.59 14.71 -4.52
C LYS A 314 24.27 13.56 -3.76
N LEU A 315 24.90 12.66 -4.53
CA LEU A 315 25.77 11.61 -4.04
C LEU A 315 26.83 12.15 -3.07
N GLY A 316 26.94 11.55 -1.89
CA GLY A 316 27.89 11.91 -0.83
C GLY A 316 27.52 13.15 -0.01
N LYS A 317 26.53 13.95 -0.42
CA LYS A 317 26.05 15.08 0.39
C LYS A 317 25.31 14.57 1.63
N VAL A 318 25.39 15.32 2.72
CA VAL A 318 24.83 14.97 4.03
C VAL A 318 23.55 15.75 4.28
N TYR A 319 22.59 15.08 4.90
CA TYR A 319 21.26 15.59 5.22
C TYR A 319 20.84 15.12 6.60
N GLN A 320 19.85 15.79 7.18
CA GLN A 320 19.22 15.32 8.40
C GLN A 320 18.04 14.40 8.05
N ALA A 321 17.98 13.23 8.69
CA ALA A 321 16.83 12.33 8.64
C ALA A 321 16.14 12.33 10.01
N LYS A 322 14.93 12.91 10.07
CA LYS A 322 14.19 13.04 11.34
C LYS A 322 13.40 11.80 11.71
N ASN A 323 12.66 11.23 10.76
CA ASN A 323 11.82 10.05 10.96
C ASN A 323 12.17 8.96 9.96
N ILE A 324 11.93 7.71 10.37
CA ILE A 324 11.93 6.52 9.53
C ILE A 324 10.53 5.90 9.52
N TYR A 325 10.12 5.39 8.37
CA TYR A 325 8.78 4.82 8.14
C TYR A 325 8.93 3.43 7.54
N THR A 326 8.31 2.43 8.14
CA THR A 326 8.18 1.10 7.53
C THR A 326 6.98 1.11 6.61
N HIS A 327 7.22 1.01 5.30
CA HIS A 327 6.17 1.02 4.31
C HIS A 327 5.68 -0.41 4.04
N LEU A 328 4.41 -0.55 3.64
CA LEU A 328 3.79 -1.85 3.37
C LEU A 328 4.42 -2.61 2.20
N ASN A 329 5.25 -1.95 1.39
CA ASN A 329 6.06 -2.61 0.35
C ASN A 329 7.32 -3.31 0.91
N GLY A 330 7.54 -3.29 2.23
CA GLY A 330 8.71 -3.87 2.89
C GLY A 330 9.93 -2.94 2.98
N HIS A 331 9.93 -1.81 2.26
CA HIS A 331 11.01 -0.83 2.32
C HIS A 331 10.85 0.11 3.52
N LYS A 332 11.97 0.72 3.93
CA LYS A 332 11.99 1.80 4.92
C LYS A 332 12.30 3.12 4.23
N TYR A 333 11.52 4.15 4.52
CA TYR A 333 11.73 5.48 3.98
C TYR A 333 12.17 6.44 5.09
N LEU A 334 13.07 7.36 4.78
CA LEU A 334 13.52 8.43 5.68
C LEU A 334 12.92 9.76 5.24
N SER A 335 12.40 10.56 6.17
CA SER A 335 12.08 11.96 5.90
C SER A 335 13.37 12.79 5.89
N LEU A 336 13.73 13.32 4.73
CA LEU A 336 14.98 14.02 4.46
C LEU A 336 14.79 15.54 4.60
N PHE A 337 15.65 16.18 5.38
CA PHE A 337 15.64 17.61 5.63
C PHE A 337 16.97 18.25 5.22
N ASP A 338 16.89 19.50 4.75
CA ASP A 338 18.05 20.34 4.52
C ASP A 338 18.64 20.89 5.83
N ASN A 339 19.70 21.69 5.72
CA ASN A 339 20.36 22.36 6.84
C ASN A 339 19.55 23.53 7.42
N HIS A 340 18.44 23.91 6.79
CA HIS A 340 17.49 24.94 7.23
C HIS A 340 16.20 24.32 7.79
N ASN A 341 16.20 23.02 8.03
CA ASN A 341 15.08 22.27 8.62
C ASN A 341 13.84 22.15 7.72
N HIS A 342 13.96 22.40 6.40
CA HIS A 342 12.87 22.21 5.44
C HIS A 342 12.83 20.75 4.93
N LEU A 343 11.61 20.22 4.79
CA LEU A 343 11.40 18.87 4.25
C LEU A 343 11.71 18.86 2.75
N ILE A 344 12.77 18.14 2.38
CA ILE A 344 13.13 17.87 0.99
C ILE A 344 12.16 16.83 0.42
N GLY A 345 11.91 15.75 1.16
CA GLY A 345 10.99 14.68 0.80
C GLY A 345 11.33 13.36 1.49
N TYR A 346 10.86 12.25 0.95
CA TYR A 346 11.07 10.91 1.50
C TYR A 346 11.97 10.10 0.58
N VAL A 347 13.02 9.47 1.14
CA VAL A 347 14.01 8.69 0.39
C VAL A 347 14.09 7.27 0.93
N ASP A 348 14.36 6.30 0.05
CA ASP A 348 14.56 4.92 0.48
C ASP A 348 15.82 4.79 1.34
N LYS A 349 15.71 4.12 2.48
CA LYS A 349 16.82 3.92 3.41
C LYS A 349 18.00 3.23 2.73
N VAL A 350 17.75 2.33 1.77
CA VAL A 350 18.81 1.59 1.05
C VAL A 350 19.71 2.48 0.20
N ASP A 351 19.24 3.67 -0.16
CA ASP A 351 19.99 4.67 -0.94
C ASP A 351 20.74 5.67 -0.03
N THR A 352 20.79 5.39 1.28
CA THR A 352 21.43 6.23 2.29
C THR A 352 22.33 5.41 3.21
N LYS A 353 23.29 6.10 3.83
CA LYS A 353 24.11 5.56 4.90
C LYS A 353 24.08 6.50 6.10
N ASP A 354 24.00 5.95 7.30
CA ASP A 354 24.13 6.75 8.52
C ASP A 354 25.55 7.33 8.61
N LEU A 355 25.64 8.62 8.87
CA LEU A 355 26.93 9.29 9.03
C LEU A 355 27.44 9.08 10.45
N ILE A 356 28.17 7.98 10.64
CA ILE A 356 28.72 7.57 11.93
C ILE A 356 30.25 7.63 11.87
N ALA A 357 30.87 8.07 12.96
CA ALA A 357 32.31 8.11 13.12
C ALA A 357 32.85 6.71 13.47
N THR A 358 33.85 6.23 12.74
CA THR A 358 34.73 5.17 13.24
C THR A 358 35.75 5.82 14.18
N LYS A 359 35.80 5.37 15.44
CA LYS A 359 36.78 5.86 16.42
C LYS A 359 38.19 5.49 15.95
N ILE A 360 39.09 6.48 15.95
CA ILE A 360 40.51 6.30 15.63
C ILE A 360 41.35 7.09 16.63
N ASN A 361 42.64 6.82 16.71
CA ASN A 361 43.59 7.63 17.46
C ASN A 361 44.86 7.79 16.64
N LYS A 362 44.87 8.76 15.73
CA LYS A 362 46.01 9.01 14.84
C LYS A 362 46.53 10.43 15.02
N THR A 363 47.85 10.58 14.91
CA THR A 363 48.48 11.88 14.75
C THR A 363 48.57 12.15 13.25
N VAL A 364 48.07 13.29 12.77
CA VAL A 364 48.05 13.65 11.35
C VAL A 364 48.64 15.04 11.14
N LYS A 365 49.38 15.23 10.05
CA LYS A 365 49.94 16.54 9.66
C LYS A 365 49.18 17.10 8.47
N ILE A 366 48.78 18.38 8.52
CA ILE A 366 48.12 19.04 7.39
C ILE A 366 49.17 19.40 6.33
N VAL A 367 49.02 18.86 5.13
CA VAL A 367 49.97 19.02 4.02
C VAL A 367 49.38 19.72 2.80
N SER A 368 48.07 19.97 2.77
CA SER A 368 47.43 20.77 1.71
C SER A 368 47.33 22.24 2.11
N LYS A 369 47.54 23.15 1.14
CA LYS A 369 47.27 24.60 1.28
C LYS A 369 45.96 25.03 0.61
N LYS A 370 45.26 24.14 -0.09
CA LYS A 370 44.11 24.45 -0.96
C LYS A 370 42.76 23.99 -0.41
N ASP A 371 42.74 23.20 0.67
CA ASP A 371 41.52 22.63 1.24
C ASP A 371 40.94 23.51 2.37
N ILE A 372 39.76 23.13 2.86
CA ILE A 372 39.04 23.80 3.94
C ILE A 372 38.88 22.85 5.12
N ILE A 373 39.04 23.38 6.33
CA ILE A 373 38.61 22.75 7.57
C ILE A 373 37.14 23.15 7.80
N TRP A 374 36.27 22.16 7.82
CA TRP A 374 34.81 22.34 7.90
C TRP A 374 34.29 22.19 9.33
N GLY A 375 33.26 22.96 9.65
CA GLY A 375 32.61 22.93 10.95
C GLY A 375 31.42 21.96 11.03
N ASP A 376 30.96 21.47 9.89
CA ASP A 376 29.86 20.52 9.76
C ASP A 376 29.98 19.77 8.43
N PHE A 377 29.18 18.73 8.25
CA PHE A 377 29.11 17.96 7.01
C PHE A 377 28.05 18.47 6.02
N PHE A 378 27.28 19.50 6.37
CA PHE A 378 26.36 20.20 5.48
C PHE A 378 27.10 21.21 4.58
N TRP A 379 28.39 21.43 4.83
CA TRP A 379 29.24 22.41 4.17
C TRP A 379 28.77 23.85 4.39
N SER A 380 28.08 24.08 5.51
CA SER A 380 27.52 25.40 5.83
C SER A 380 28.49 26.29 6.60
N ARG A 381 29.34 25.69 7.45
CA ARG A 381 30.30 26.40 8.29
C ARG A 381 31.73 26.10 7.87
N LYS A 382 32.42 27.10 7.32
CA LYS A 382 33.88 27.06 7.07
C LYS A 382 34.60 27.56 8.32
N ILE A 383 35.45 26.73 8.92
CA ILE A 383 36.23 27.15 10.10
C ILE A 383 37.47 27.93 9.64
N ALA A 384 38.25 27.35 8.72
CA ALA A 384 39.46 27.98 8.21
C ALA A 384 39.99 27.29 6.95
N PRO A 385 40.74 28.00 6.09
CA PRO A 385 41.54 27.36 5.04
C PRO A 385 42.71 26.59 5.66
N THR A 386 43.12 25.48 5.03
CA THR A 386 44.22 24.66 5.52
C THR A 386 45.58 25.35 5.44
N SER A 387 45.73 26.40 4.62
CA SER A 387 46.95 27.22 4.53
C SER A 387 47.40 27.80 5.88
N LYS A 388 46.46 28.19 6.77
CA LYS A 388 46.75 28.68 8.13
C LYS A 388 47.34 27.62 9.07
N TYR A 389 47.18 26.35 8.69
CA TYR A 389 47.58 25.19 9.47
C TYR A 389 48.56 24.28 8.73
N TYR A 390 49.14 24.76 7.62
CA TYR A 390 50.13 24.01 6.85
C TYR A 390 51.31 23.56 7.74
N ASN A 391 51.70 22.30 7.62
CA ASN A 391 52.72 21.62 8.43
C ASN A 391 52.43 21.50 9.93
N LYS A 392 51.24 21.91 10.41
CA LYS A 392 50.83 21.68 11.81
C LYS A 392 50.25 20.28 11.98
N THR A 393 50.45 19.75 13.19
CA THR A 393 50.05 18.40 13.58
C THR A 393 48.84 18.41 14.51
N PHE A 394 47.92 17.46 14.30
CA PHE A 394 46.67 17.32 15.05
C PHE A 394 46.43 15.86 15.45
N LYS A 395 45.55 15.66 16.45
CA LYS A 395 45.00 14.33 16.77
C LYS A 395 43.70 14.13 16.01
N ALA A 396 43.66 13.13 15.14
CA ALA A 396 42.44 12.65 14.50
C ALA A 396 41.79 11.58 15.39
N LYS A 397 40.57 11.85 15.88
CA LYS A 397 39.85 10.99 16.82
C LYS A 397 38.68 10.20 16.22
N GLY A 398 38.29 10.54 15.00
CA GLY A 398 37.21 9.88 14.29
C GLY A 398 37.40 9.98 12.79
N LEU A 399 36.96 8.94 12.08
CA LEU A 399 36.95 8.81 10.64
C LEU A 399 35.52 8.68 10.15
N TYR A 400 35.10 9.56 9.26
CA TYR A 400 33.79 9.54 8.61
C TYR A 400 33.97 9.13 7.16
N THR A 401 33.13 8.24 6.66
CA THR A 401 33.09 7.87 5.23
C THR A 401 31.75 8.25 4.64
N LEU A 402 31.77 9.22 3.73
CA LEU A 402 30.59 9.69 3.03
C LEU A 402 30.13 8.68 1.97
N GLY A 403 28.91 8.85 1.46
CA GLY A 403 28.33 7.94 0.48
C GLY A 403 29.05 7.95 -0.88
N ASN A 404 29.80 9.00 -1.19
CA ASN A 404 30.70 9.07 -2.35
C ASN A 404 32.11 8.49 -2.07
N LYS A 405 32.28 7.73 -0.98
CA LYS A 405 33.54 7.15 -0.51
C LYS A 405 34.60 8.15 -0.04
N LYS A 406 34.37 9.47 -0.12
CA LYS A 406 35.28 10.46 0.48
C LYS A 406 35.33 10.28 1.99
N LYS A 407 36.51 10.46 2.54
CA LYS A 407 36.82 10.23 3.95
C LYS A 407 37.24 11.53 4.62
N TYR A 408 36.78 11.72 5.85
CA TYR A 408 37.09 12.91 6.64
C TYR A 408 37.51 12.54 8.04
N TYR A 409 38.55 13.21 8.55
CA TYR A 409 38.91 13.15 9.96
C TYR A 409 38.21 14.24 10.76
N THR A 410 37.87 13.95 12.01
CA THR A 410 37.63 15.00 13.03
C THR A 410 38.92 15.28 13.79
N LEU A 411 39.37 16.53 13.71
CA LEU A 411 40.64 16.98 14.27
C LEU A 411 40.48 17.60 15.65
N TYR A 412 41.49 17.38 16.49
CA TYR A 412 41.65 17.98 17.81
C TYR A 412 43.08 18.52 17.94
N ASN A 413 43.24 19.67 18.59
CA ASN A 413 44.55 20.25 18.86
C ASN A 413 45.23 19.56 20.07
N ASN A 414 46.45 20.01 20.40
CA ASN A 414 47.22 19.51 21.54
C ASN A 414 46.53 19.72 22.90
N LYS A 415 45.66 20.73 23.03
CA LYS A 415 44.81 20.98 24.20
C LYS A 415 43.50 20.18 24.18
N ASN A 416 43.39 19.19 23.30
CA ASN A 416 42.20 18.36 23.11
C ASN A 416 40.92 19.14 22.76
N LYS A 417 41.05 20.36 22.20
CA LYS A 417 39.90 21.13 21.69
C LYS A 417 39.62 20.74 20.25
N TRP A 418 38.35 20.58 19.90
CA TRP A 418 37.91 20.26 18.56
C TRP A 418 38.24 21.39 17.58
N VAL A 419 38.77 21.03 16.40
CA VAL A 419 39.25 21.96 15.38
C VAL A 419 38.37 21.96 14.14
N GLY A 420 37.78 20.81 13.79
CA GLY A 420 36.95 20.69 12.59
C GLY A 420 37.09 19.34 11.89
N TYR A 421 36.41 19.24 10.75
CA TYR A 421 36.50 18.12 9.82
C TYR A 421 37.43 18.46 8.66
N ILE A 422 38.27 17.52 8.26
CA ILE A 422 39.20 17.69 7.13
C ILE A 422 39.16 16.46 6.21
N ASP A 423 39.23 16.67 4.90
CA ASP A 423 39.40 15.58 3.94
C ASP A 423 40.75 14.88 4.20
N ILE A 424 40.77 13.55 4.29
CA ILE A 424 41.99 12.81 4.61
C ILE A 424 43.11 13.06 3.59
N LYS A 425 42.77 13.39 2.34
CA LYS A 425 43.74 13.69 1.28
C LYS A 425 44.59 14.95 1.58
N ALA A 426 44.09 15.81 2.46
CA ALA A 426 44.78 17.03 2.89
C ALA A 426 45.78 16.78 4.02
N THR A 427 45.93 15.52 4.47
CA THR A 427 46.76 15.12 5.61
C THR A 427 47.75 14.01 5.24
N LYS A 428 48.87 13.93 5.97
CA LYS A 428 49.84 12.83 5.92
C LYS A 428 50.05 12.23 7.32
#